data_AF-A0A3S5CSD8-F1
#
_entry.id   AF-A0A3S5CSD8-F1
#
_cell.length_a   1.000
_cell.length_b   1.000
_cell.length_c   1.000
_cell.angle_alpha   90.00
_cell.angle_beta   90.00
_cell.angle_gamma   90.00
#
_symmetry.space_group_name_H-M   'P 1'
#
loop_
_entity.id
_entity.type
_entity.pdbx_description
1 polymer ?
#
loop_
_entity_poly.entity_id
_entity_poly.type
_entity_poly.pdbx_seq_one_letter_code
_entity_poly.pdbx_strand_id
1 'polypeptide(L)' 'MLPTPEVVPFRLTRDLVHGLGPLGLQARFIPAAQAALEEFRQGADIILTLIQIYMGIAKIFQNVFNLSQCSCNISIVR' A
#
# COMPACT_ATOMS: atom_id res chain seq x y z
N MET A 1 -11.61 5.25 8.54
CA MET A 1 -10.52 5.54 9.49
C MET A 1 -10.61 4.49 10.59
N LEU A 2 -9.51 3.82 10.94
CA LEU A 2 -9.51 2.81 12.01
C LEU A 2 -9.77 3.49 13.37
N PRO A 3 -10.47 2.84 14.31
CA PRO A 3 -10.73 3.39 15.65
C PRO A 3 -9.45 3.72 16.43
N THR A 4 -8.40 2.92 16.22
CA THR A 4 -7.06 3.18 16.72
C THR A 4 -6.13 3.38 15.53
N PRO A 5 -5.55 4.57 15.34
CA PRO A 5 -4.65 4.81 14.23
C PRO A 5 -3.31 4.08 14.42
N GLU A 6 -2.70 3.65 13.33
CA GLU A 6 -1.32 3.15 13.35
C GLU A 6 -0.37 4.35 13.42
N VAL A 7 0.48 4.36 14.44
CA VAL A 7 1.42 5.47 14.71
C VAL A 7 2.77 5.31 14.00
N VAL A 8 3.02 4.15 13.38
CA VAL A 8 4.29 3.83 12.72
C VAL A 8 4.09 3.57 11.23
N PRO A 9 5.01 4.02 10.36
CA PRO A 9 4.89 3.83 8.91
C PRO A 9 5.18 2.39 8.46
N PHE A 10 5.98 1.66 9.23
CA PHE A 10 6.27 0.23 9.04
C PHE A 10 6.71 -0.40 10.35
N ARG A 11 6.58 -1.72 10.44
CA ARG A 11 6.90 -2.48 11.65
C ARG A 11 8.40 -2.78 11.71
N LEU A 12 9.10 -2.09 12.60
CA LEU A 12 10.49 -2.36 12.95
C LEU A 12 10.60 -2.61 14.46
N THR A 13 10.14 -3.79 14.89
CA THR A 13 10.11 -4.16 16.31
C THR A 13 11.51 -4.53 16.82
N ARG A 14 11.66 -4.55 18.15
CA ARG A 14 12.91 -4.97 18.81
C ARG A 14 13.39 -6.34 18.32
N ASP A 15 12.49 -7.28 18.09
CA ASP A 15 12.83 -8.63 17.63
C ASP A 15 13.43 -8.61 16.22
N LEU A 16 12.88 -7.78 15.33
CA LEU A 16 13.44 -7.57 13.99
C LEU A 16 14.81 -6.90 14.06
N VAL A 17 14.96 -5.88 14.90
CA VAL A 17 16.25 -5.19 15.10
C VAL A 17 17.29 -6.15 15.67
N HIS A 18 16.90 -7.02 16.60
CA HIS A 18 17.79 -8.03 17.19
C HIS A 18 18.23 -9.07 16.15
N GLY A 19 17.35 -9.43 15.21
CA GLY A 19 17.67 -10.32 14.10
C GLY A 19 18.71 -9.79 13.12
N LEU A 20 19.01 -8.48 13.12
CA LEU A 20 20.04 -7.87 12.27
C LEU A 20 21.48 -8.04 12.81
N GLY A 21 21.61 -8.65 13.99
CA GLY A 21 22.90 -8.93 14.61
C GLY A 21 23.40 -7.79 15.52
N PRO A 22 24.66 -7.87 15.99
CA PRO A 22 25.18 -7.01 17.05
C PRO A 22 25.29 -5.53 16.67
N LEU A 23 25.45 -5.23 15.38
CA LEU A 23 25.52 -3.87 14.86
C LEU A 23 24.13 -3.29 14.52
N GLY A 24 23.07 -4.10 14.65
CA GLY A 24 21.68 -3.71 14.43
C GLY A 24 21.44 -3.02 13.09
N LEU A 25 20.83 -1.84 13.14
CA LEU A 25 20.39 -1.10 11.96
C LEU A 25 21.52 -0.42 11.18
N GLN A 26 22.58 -0.01 11.89
CA GLN A 26 23.61 0.88 11.33
C GLN A 26 24.49 0.18 10.30
N ALA A 27 24.72 -1.13 10.46
CA ALA A 27 25.64 -1.84 9.58
C ALA A 27 25.09 -2.07 8.17
N ARG A 28 23.84 -2.52 8.05
CA ARG A 28 23.27 -2.97 6.76
C ARG A 28 21.90 -2.40 6.45
N PHE A 29 21.03 -2.30 7.44
CA PHE A 29 19.64 -1.89 7.19
C PHE A 29 19.56 -0.45 6.67
N ILE A 30 20.22 0.50 7.34
CA ILE A 30 20.21 1.91 6.94
C ILE A 30 20.83 2.12 5.55
N PRO A 31 22.07 1.68 5.25
CA PRO A 31 22.65 1.91 3.93
C PRO A 31 21.88 1.21 2.80
N ALA A 32 21.35 0.00 3.04
CA ALA A 32 20.51 -0.69 2.06
C ALA A 32 19.17 0.03 1.83
N ALA A 33 18.54 0.53 2.89
CA ALA A 33 17.30 1.29 2.78
C ALA A 33 17.51 2.63 2.06
N GLN A 34 18.62 3.31 2.30
CA GLN A 34 18.98 4.55 1.59
C GLN A 34 19.22 4.29 0.11
N ALA A 35 19.99 3.25 -0.24
CA ALA A 35 20.22 2.87 -1.62
C ALA A 35 18.90 2.51 -2.34
N ALA A 36 18.06 1.70 -1.71
CA ALA A 36 16.76 1.34 -2.27
C ALA A 36 15.83 2.56 -2.44
N LEU A 37 15.80 3.47 -1.47
CA LEU A 37 14.99 4.69 -1.56
C LEU A 37 15.44 5.57 -2.73
N GLU A 38 16.74 5.68 -2.96
CA GLU A 38 17.26 6.48 -4.07
C GLU A 38 16.89 5.86 -5.42
N GLU A 39 16.99 4.54 -5.57
CA GLU A 39 16.52 3.82 -6.76
C GLU A 39 15.01 4.03 -6.99
N PHE A 40 14.19 3.92 -5.94
CA PHE A 40 12.76 4.18 -6.03
C PHE A 40 12.44 5.63 -6.38
N ARG A 41 13.25 6.58 -5.92
CA ARG A 41 13.09 8.00 -6.24
C ARG A 41 13.43 8.27 -7.70
N GLN A 42 14.45 7.62 -8.24
CA GLN A 42 14.82 7.73 -9.65
C GLN A 42 13.80 7.05 -10.58
N GLY A 43 13.21 5.93 -10.14
CA GLY A 43 12.16 5.21 -10.85
C GLY A 43 10.72 5.63 -10.52
N ALA A 44 10.52 6.76 -9.83
CA ALA A 44 9.23 7.11 -9.24
C ALA A 44 8.09 7.23 -10.27
N ASP A 45 8.38 7.74 -11.47
CA ASP A 45 7.38 7.92 -12.52
C ASP A 45 6.73 6.61 -12.97
N ILE A 46 7.51 5.54 -13.04
CA ILE A 46 7.03 4.20 -13.39
C ILE A 46 6.10 3.68 -12.29
N ILE A 47 6.51 3.82 -11.03
CA ILE A 47 5.75 3.37 -9.86
C ILE A 47 4.44 4.14 -9.75
N LEU A 48 4.46 5.46 -9.92
CA LEU A 48 3.28 6.32 -9.89
C LEU A 48 2.32 5.98 -11.03
N THR A 49 2.84 5.70 -12.23
CA THR A 49 2.02 5.27 -13.37
C THR A 49 1.28 3.96 -13.07
N LEU A 50 1.96 2.97 -12.48
CA LEU A 50 1.34 1.70 -12.08
C LEU A 50 0.23 1.90 -11.03
N ILE A 51 0.50 2.71 -10.00
CA ILE A 51 -0.49 3.02 -8.96
C ILE A 51 -1.69 3.77 -9.55
N GLN A 52 -1.45 4.73 -10.44
CA GLN A 52 -2.49 5.51 -11.11
C GLN A 52 -3.41 4.63 -11.96
N ILE A 53 -2.85 3.67 -12.69
CA ILE A 53 -3.61 2.68 -13.47
C ILE A 53 -4.44 1.80 -12.55
N TYR A 54 -3.84 1.25 -11.49
CA TYR A 54 -4.56 0.39 -10.55
C TYR A 54 -5.73 1.14 -9.90
N MET A 55 -5.50 2.37 -9.43
CA MET A 55 -6.52 3.23 -8.84
C MET A 55 -7.62 3.62 -9.85
N GLY A 56 -7.25 3.87 -11.11
CA GLY A 56 -8.20 4.16 -12.18
C GLY A 56 -9.09 2.97 -12.50
N ILE A 57 -8.50 1.78 -12.67
CA ILE A 57 -9.24 0.53 -12.92
C ILE A 57 -10.12 0.18 -11.73
N ALA A 58 -9.63 0.30 -10.50
CA ALA A 58 -10.42 0.03 -9.29
C ALA A 58 -11.65 0.95 -9.20
N LYS A 59 -11.53 2.23 -9.58
CA LYS A 59 -12.67 3.16 -9.66
C LYS A 59 -13.68 2.74 -10.72
N ILE A 60 -13.22 2.25 -11.87
CA ILE A 60 -14.11 1.71 -12.91
C ILE A 60 -14.86 0.49 -12.38
N PHE A 61 -14.16 -0.47 -11.75
CA PHE A 61 -14.81 -1.65 -11.16
C PHE A 61 -15.81 -1.30 -10.05
N GLN A 62 -15.49 -0.36 -9.16
CA GLN A 62 -16.43 0.12 -8.15
C GLN A 62 -17.64 0.84 -8.77
N ASN A 63 -17.45 1.66 -9.82
CA ASN A 63 -18.57 2.27 -10.54
C ASN A 63 -19.43 1.24 -11.27
N VAL A 64 -18.83 0.24 -11.91
CA VAL A 64 -19.55 -0.85 -12.59
C VAL A 64 -20.32 -1.71 -11.58
N PHE A 65 -19.74 -1.99 -10.40
CA PHE A 65 -20.43 -2.70 -9.33
C PHE A 65 -21.59 -1.88 -8.73
N ASN A 66 -21.42 -0.57 -8.55
CA ASN A 66 -22.53 0.29 -8.11
C ASN A 66 -23.64 0.39 -9.18
N LEU A 67 -23.28 0.42 -10.47
CA LEU A 67 -24.25 0.39 -11.57
C LEU A 67 -24.98 -0.96 -11.68
N SER A 68 -24.32 -2.09 -11.39
CA SER A 68 -24.98 -3.40 -11.39
C SER A 68 -25.98 -3.57 -10.23
N GLN A 69 -25.74 -2.90 -9.09
CA GLN A 69 -26.70 -2.85 -7.98
C GLN A 69 -27.91 -1.94 -8.26
N CYS A 70 -27.78 -0.95 -9.15
CA CYS A 70 -28.89 -0.05 -9.53
C CYS A 70 -29.91 -0.68 -10.50
N SER A 71 -29.66 -1.87 -11.07
CA SER A 71 -30.62 -2.56 -11.96
C SER A 71 -31.53 -3.55 -11.23
N CYS A 72 -31.33 -3.79 -9.93
CA CYS A 72 -32.24 -4.60 -9.11
C CYS A 72 -33.31 -3.71 -8.43
N ASN A 73 -34.12 -3.05 -9.25
CA ASN A 73 -35.41 -2.52 -8.82
C ASN A 73 -36.49 -2.84 -9.87
N ILE A 74 -36.53 -4.11 -10.27
CA ILE A 74 -37.71 -4.71 -10.87
C ILE A 74 -38.24 -5.75 -9.88
N SER A 75 -39.24 -5.30 -9.13
CA SER A 75 -40.39 -6.04 -8.65
C SER A 75 -40.19 -7.51 -8.30
N ILE A 76 -39.98 -7.80 -7.01
CA ILE A 76 -40.61 -8.98 -6.41
C ILE A 76 -41.29 -8.53 -5.12
N VAL A 77 -42.57 -8.17 -5.27
CA VAL A 77 -43.57 -8.40 -4.23
C VAL A 77 -43.65 -9.92 -4.06
N ARG A 78 -43.10 -10.44 -2.97
CA ARG A 78 -43.64 -11.57 -2.19
C ARG A 78 -42.83 -11.77 -0.92
#